data_AF-A0A2V7VPA4-F1
#
_entry.id   AF-A0A2V7VPA4-F1
#
_cell.length_a   1.000
_cell.length_b   1.000
_cell.length_c   1.000
_cell.angle_alpha   90.00
_cell.angle_beta   90.00
_cell.angle_gamma   90.00
#
_symmetry.space_group_name_H-M   'P 1'
#
loop_
_entity.id
_entity.type
_entity.pdbx_description
1 polymer ?
#
loop_
_entity_poly.entity_id
_entity_poly.type
_entity_poly.pdbx_seq_one_letter_code
_entity_poly.pdbx_strand_id
1 'polypeptide(L)'
;MRATDRAPSDALVFFGATGDLAYKKIFPALQSLVRRGRLNFPVVGVAKSGWNREQLVERAKASVTECGGLDPEAFAKLAAQLRYVDGD
;
A
#
# COMPACT_ATOMS: atom_id res chain seq x y z
N MET A 1 12.77 -0.11 34.13
CA MET A 1 13.30 0.37 32.83
C MET A 1 12.10 0.58 31.91
N ARG A 2 11.65 1.82 31.72
CA ARG A 2 10.50 2.11 30.83
C ARG A 2 10.98 1.95 29.38
N ALA A 3 10.29 1.11 28.60
CA ALA A 3 10.42 1.14 27.16
C ALA A 3 10.20 2.58 26.69
N THR A 4 11.08 3.06 25.82
CA THR A 4 11.01 4.41 25.25
C THR A 4 9.61 4.64 24.66
N ASP A 5 8.98 5.75 25.08
CA ASP A 5 7.64 6.17 24.68
C ASP A 5 7.68 6.68 23.22
N ARG A 6 7.94 5.76 22.28
CA ARG A 6 8.07 6.08 20.86
C ARG A 6 6.67 6.06 20.26
N ALA A 7 6.21 7.23 19.83
CA ALA A 7 4.96 7.35 19.10
C ALA A 7 4.94 6.34 17.93
N PRO A 8 3.83 5.61 17.72
CA PRO A 8 3.70 4.69 16.60
C PRO A 8 3.76 5.47 15.28
N SER A 9 4.27 4.84 14.23
CA SER A 9 4.19 5.40 12.89
C SER A 9 2.73 5.57 12.47
N ASP A 10 2.42 6.71 11.86
CA ASP A 10 1.10 7.14 11.40
C ASP A 10 1.01 7.25 9.86
N ALA A 11 2.05 6.78 9.14
CA ALA A 11 2.08 6.63 7.70
C ALA A 11 3.11 5.56 7.28
N LEU A 12 2.90 4.96 6.10
CA LEU A 12 3.89 4.13 5.41
C LEU A 12 4.25 4.78 4.08
N VAL A 13 5.52 5.11 3.90
CA VAL A 13 6.07 5.54 2.61
C VAL A 13 6.97 4.44 2.07
N PHE A 14 6.77 4.03 0.82
CA PHE A 14 7.62 3.02 0.20
C PHE A 14 8.02 3.42 -1.22
N PHE A 15 9.30 3.22 -1.53
CA PHE A 15 9.91 3.56 -2.80
C PHE A 15 9.95 2.35 -3.73
N GLY A 16 9.79 2.59 -5.03
CA GLY A 16 9.65 1.52 -6.02
C GLY A 16 8.23 0.96 -6.07
N ALA A 17 7.22 1.81 -5.88
CA ALA A 17 5.81 1.39 -5.81
C ALA A 17 5.29 0.73 -7.10
N THR A 18 5.93 0.99 -8.23
CA THR A 18 5.64 0.33 -9.52
C THR A 18 6.47 -0.94 -9.75
N GLY A 19 7.41 -1.27 -8.87
CA GLY A 19 8.30 -2.41 -9.03
C GLY A 19 7.64 -3.78 -8.82
N ASP A 20 8.39 -4.82 -9.17
CA ASP A 20 7.93 -6.22 -9.12
C ASP A 20 7.67 -6.71 -7.70
N LEU A 21 8.49 -6.29 -6.73
CA LEU A 21 8.26 -6.66 -5.33
C LEU A 21 6.97 -6.03 -4.81
N ALA A 22 6.72 -4.78 -5.19
CA ALA A 22 5.49 -4.10 -4.83
C ALA A 22 4.27 -4.88 -5.35
N TYR A 23 4.33 -5.27 -6.62
CA TYR A 23 3.32 -6.06 -7.30
C TYR A 23 3.14 -7.47 -6.72
N LYS A 24 4.21 -8.21 -6.49
CA LYS A 24 4.10 -9.63 -6.13
C LYS A 24 3.85 -9.86 -4.63
N LYS A 25 4.23 -8.89 -3.77
CA LYS A 25 4.26 -9.09 -2.32
C LYS A 25 3.70 -7.93 -1.50
N ILE A 26 4.01 -6.67 -1.83
CA ILE A 26 3.63 -5.55 -0.98
C ILE A 26 2.12 -5.29 -1.01
N PHE A 27 1.49 -5.09 -2.16
CA PHE A 27 0.03 -4.83 -2.17
C PHE A 27 -0.79 -6.00 -1.59
N PRO A 28 -0.47 -7.29 -1.85
CA PRO A 28 -1.13 -8.41 -1.17
C PRO A 28 -0.98 -8.37 0.36
N ALA A 29 0.21 -8.01 0.84
CA ALA A 29 0.45 -7.85 2.28
C ALA A 29 -0.33 -6.66 2.86
N LEU A 30 -0.38 -5.53 2.15
CA LEU A 30 -1.15 -4.35 2.57
C LEU A 30 -2.64 -4.66 2.66
N GLN A 31 -3.24 -5.31 1.67
CA GLN A 31 -4.64 -5.74 1.74
C GLN A 31 -4.85 -6.68 2.93
N SER A 32 -3.91 -7.62 3.17
CA SER A 32 -3.99 -8.52 4.32
C SER A 32 -3.93 -7.79 5.66
N LEU A 33 -3.17 -6.70 5.77
CA LEU A 33 -3.13 -5.85 6.97
C LEU A 33 -4.42 -5.06 7.14
N VAL A 34 -4.96 -4.50 6.07
CA VAL A 34 -6.27 -3.81 6.08
C VAL A 34 -7.38 -4.77 6.50
N ARG A 35 -7.43 -5.97 5.92
CA ARG A 35 -8.39 -7.04 6.28
C ARG A 35 -8.32 -7.41 7.76
N ARG A 36 -7.11 -7.41 8.35
CA ARG A 36 -6.89 -7.70 9.78
C ARG A 36 -7.10 -6.49 10.69
N GLY A 37 -7.50 -5.33 10.15
CA GLY A 37 -7.66 -4.08 10.93
C GLY A 37 -6.36 -3.50 11.46
N ARG A 38 -5.21 -3.87 10.88
CA ARG A 38 -3.87 -3.44 11.33
C ARG A 38 -3.27 -2.28 10.53
N LEU A 39 -3.96 -1.85 9.48
CA LEU A 39 -3.56 -0.70 8.67
C LEU A 39 -4.76 0.25 8.54
N ASN A 40 -4.67 1.36 9.26
CA ASN A 40 -5.68 2.41 9.35
C ASN A 40 -5.11 3.80 9.00
N PHE A 41 -3.88 3.84 8.47
CA PHE A 41 -3.15 5.06 8.15
C PHE A 41 -2.80 5.15 6.66
N PRO A 42 -2.40 6.33 6.14
CA PRO A 42 -2.05 6.51 4.73
C PRO A 42 -0.86 5.67 4.27
N VAL A 43 -0.94 5.18 3.03
CA VAL A 43 0.16 4.48 2.34
C VAL A 43 0.56 5.29 1.12
N VAL A 44 1.80 5.79 1.10
CA VAL A 44 2.34 6.61 0.01
C VAL A 44 3.32 5.77 -0.80
N GLY A 45 2.93 5.46 -2.03
CA GLY A 45 3.83 4.85 -3.01
C GLY A 45 4.62 5.93 -3.76
N VAL A 46 5.94 5.77 -3.85
CA VAL A 46 6.83 6.64 -4.63
C VAL A 46 7.49 5.84 -5.74
N ALA A 47 7.46 6.35 -6.97
CA ALA A 47 8.21 5.78 -8.09
C ALA A 47 8.43 6.83 -9.18
N LYS A 48 9.42 6.61 -10.06
CA LYS A 48 9.63 7.41 -11.28
C LYS A 48 8.98 6.70 -12.45
N SER A 49 7.70 6.98 -12.72
CA SER A 49 6.98 6.30 -13.81
C SER A 49 6.00 7.18 -14.58
N GLY A 50 5.79 8.44 -14.18
CA GLY A 50 4.81 9.32 -14.82
C GLY A 50 3.37 8.89 -14.53
N TRP A 51 3.14 8.17 -13.44
CA TRP A 51 1.82 7.64 -13.10
C TRP A 51 0.98 8.63 -12.31
N ASN A 52 -0.34 8.48 -12.40
CA ASN A 52 -1.26 9.05 -11.42
C ASN A 52 -1.66 8.02 -10.36
N ARG A 53 -2.43 8.48 -9.37
CA ARG A 53 -2.91 7.63 -8.28
C ARG A 53 -3.81 6.51 -8.80
N GLU A 54 -4.63 6.79 -9.79
CA GLU A 54 -5.61 5.84 -10.35
C GLU A 54 -4.88 4.63 -10.95
N GLN A 55 -3.80 4.86 -11.69
CA GLN A 55 -2.94 3.80 -12.24
C GLN A 55 -2.26 2.98 -11.13
N LEU A 56 -1.84 3.61 -10.03
CA LEU A 56 -1.30 2.87 -8.87
C LEU A 56 -2.39 1.97 -8.25
N VAL A 57 -3.61 2.48 -8.09
CA VAL A 57 -4.74 1.71 -7.53
C VAL A 57 -5.10 0.55 -8.46
N GLU A 58 -5.13 0.75 -9.77
CA GLU A 58 -5.35 -0.32 -10.74
C GLU A 58 -4.26 -1.38 -10.67
N ARG A 59 -2.98 -0.98 -10.59
CA ARG A 59 -1.87 -1.92 -10.38
C ARG A 59 -2.01 -2.69 -9.07
N ALA A 60 -2.38 -2.03 -7.98
CA ALA A 60 -2.62 -2.67 -6.70
C ALA A 60 -3.77 -3.67 -6.80
N LYS A 61 -4.85 -3.35 -7.54
CA LYS A 61 -5.98 -4.27 -7.77
C LYS A 61 -5.55 -5.51 -8.54
N ALA A 62 -4.80 -5.34 -9.63
CA ALA A 62 -4.27 -6.45 -10.41
C ALA A 62 -3.36 -7.33 -9.54
N SER A 63 -2.44 -6.70 -8.81
CA SER A 63 -1.55 -7.36 -7.87
C SER A 63 -2.27 -8.21 -6.82
N VAL A 64 -3.27 -7.67 -6.11
CA VAL A 64 -4.01 -8.46 -5.11
C VAL A 64 -4.85 -9.56 -5.76
N THR A 65 -5.39 -9.32 -6.95
CA THR A 65 -6.17 -10.32 -7.69
C THR A 65 -5.30 -11.51 -8.10
N GLU A 66 -4.10 -11.26 -8.61
CA GLU A 66 -3.20 -12.30 -9.12
C GLU A 66 -2.35 -12.98 -8.04
N CYS A 67 -1.93 -12.23 -7.01
CA CYS A 67 -0.91 -12.72 -6.05
C CYS A 67 -1.45 -12.95 -4.63
N GLY A 68 -2.64 -12.44 -4.27
CA GLY A 68 -3.13 -12.43 -2.88
C GLY A 68 -4.57 -12.90 -2.67
N GLY A 69 -5.36 -12.98 -3.73
CA GLY A 69 -6.83 -13.07 -3.66
C GLY A 69 -7.44 -11.72 -3.31
N LEU A 70 -8.28 -11.19 -4.20
CA LEU A 70 -8.98 -9.93 -3.98
C LEU A 70 -10.02 -10.09 -2.85
N ASP A 71 -9.93 -9.23 -1.85
CA ASP A 71 -10.99 -9.00 -0.86
C ASP A 71 -11.62 -7.64 -1.17
N PRO A 72 -12.86 -7.58 -1.71
CA PRO A 72 -13.45 -6.33 -2.18
C PRO A 72 -13.55 -5.25 -1.10
N GLU A 73 -13.89 -5.63 0.14
CA GLU A 73 -14.05 -4.68 1.25
C GLU A 73 -12.70 -4.18 1.76
N ALA A 74 -11.73 -5.08 1.93
CA ALA A 74 -10.38 -4.70 2.34
C ALA A 74 -9.68 -3.88 1.25
N PHE A 75 -9.88 -4.23 -0.02
CA PHE A 75 -9.30 -3.51 -1.14
C PHE A 75 -9.88 -2.09 -1.27
N ALA A 76 -11.19 -1.91 -1.12
CA ALA A 76 -11.80 -0.59 -1.14
C ALA A 76 -11.19 0.34 -0.07
N LYS A 77 -10.95 -0.18 1.13
CA LYS A 77 -10.27 0.54 2.21
C LYS A 77 -8.81 0.84 1.88
N LEU A 78 -8.08 -0.13 1.33
CA LEU A 78 -6.69 0.07 0.88
C LEU A 78 -6.60 1.14 -0.21
N ALA A 79 -7.48 1.11 -1.21
CA ALA A 79 -7.53 2.09 -2.29
C ALA A 79 -7.78 3.51 -1.79
N ALA A 80 -8.61 3.67 -0.75
CA ALA A 80 -8.84 4.96 -0.10
C ALA A 80 -7.61 5.47 0.69
N GLN A 81 -6.77 4.57 1.20
CA GLN A 81 -5.54 4.90 1.94
C GLN A 81 -4.33 5.13 1.02
N LEU A 82 -4.36 4.62 -0.21
CA LEU A 82 -3.29 4.73 -1.19
C LEU A 82 -3.16 6.14 -1.77
N ARG A 83 -1.94 6.66 -1.71
CA ARG A 83 -1.48 7.90 -2.32
C ARG A 83 -0.28 7.59 -3.22
N TYR A 84 -0.08 8.40 -4.25
CA TYR A 84 1.06 8.28 -5.15
C TYR A 84 1.80 9.60 -5.24
N VAL A 85 3.13 9.53 -5.24
CA VAL A 85 4.03 10.64 -5.58
C VAL A 85 4.91 10.17 -6.71
N ASP A 86 4.87 10.89 -7.83
CA ASP A 86 5.81 10.67 -8.91
C ASP A 86 7.16 11.29 -8.53
N GLY A 87 8.20 10.47 -8.51
CA GLY A 87 9.57 10.86 -8.20
C GLY A 87 10.36 11.26 -9.44
N ASP A 88 11.39 12.08 -9.23
CA ASP A 88 12.37 12.49 -10.26
C ASP A 88 13.54 11.50 -10.37
#